data_AF-A0A0F9C1Y9-F1
#
_entry.id   AF-A0A0F9C1Y9-F1
#
_cell.length_a   1.000
_cell.length_b   1.000
_cell.length_c   1.000
_cell.angle_alpha   90.00
_cell.angle_beta   90.00
_cell.angle_gamma   90.00
#
_symmetry.space_group_name_H-M   'P 1'
#
loop_
_entity.id
_entity.type
_entity.pdbx_description
1 polymer ?
#
loop_
_entity_poly.entity_id
_entity_poly.type
_entity_poly.pdbx_seq_one_letter_code
_entity_poly.pdbx_strand_id
1 'polypeptide(L)' 'PNGSLDNIGGICNLEQNCVGIMPHPERASEAIISPKKTDHGRKIFDSMIEFIKQRVS' A
#
# COMPACT_ATOMS: atom_id res chain seq x y z
N PRO A 1 7.24 14.41 -3.00
CA PRO A 1 5.81 14.76 -2.95
C PRO A 1 5.42 15.57 -4.20
N ASN A 2 4.24 15.34 -4.77
CA ASN A 2 3.86 15.78 -6.13
C ASN A 2 2.89 16.99 -6.16
N GLY A 3 2.51 17.54 -5.01
CA GLY A 3 1.59 18.69 -4.95
C GLY A 3 0.13 18.37 -5.23
N SER A 4 -0.30 17.09 -5.11
CA SER A 4 -1.71 16.71 -5.15
C SER A 4 -2.54 17.55 -4.17
N LEU A 5 -3.76 17.93 -4.59
CA LEU A 5 -4.75 18.55 -3.70
C LEU A 5 -4.94 17.68 -2.45
N ASP A 6 -5.01 18.32 -1.28
CA ASP A 6 -5.13 17.69 0.04
C ASP A 6 -4.06 16.63 0.35
N ASN A 7 -2.93 16.65 -0.37
CA ASN A 7 -1.89 15.63 -0.30
C ASN A 7 -2.41 14.21 -0.60
N ILE A 8 -3.43 14.07 -1.44
CA ILE A 8 -3.98 12.75 -1.82
C ILE A 8 -2.92 11.95 -2.58
N GLY A 9 -2.41 10.90 -1.92
CA GLY A 9 -1.46 9.94 -2.47
C GLY A 9 -2.08 8.62 -2.91
N GLY A 10 -3.37 8.41 -2.65
CA GLY A 10 -4.10 7.21 -3.06
C GLY A 10 -5.61 7.35 -2.89
N ILE A 11 -6.34 6.55 -3.66
CA ILE A 11 -7.81 6.46 -3.67
C ILE A 11 -8.24 5.00 -3.78
N CYS A 12 -9.47 4.70 -3.36
CA CYS A 12 -10.09 3.39 -3.57
C CYS A 12 -11.48 3.55 -4.22
N ASN A 13 -11.98 2.47 -4.81
CA ASN A 13 -13.38 2.42 -5.26
C ASN A 13 -14.35 2.32 -4.05
N LEU A 14 -15.65 2.47 -4.32
CA LEU A 14 -16.68 2.47 -3.30
C LEU A 14 -16.75 1.14 -2.52
N GLU A 15 -16.49 0.03 -3.22
CA GLU A 15 -16.47 -1.32 -2.68
C GLU A 15 -15.18 -1.66 -1.93
N GLN A 16 -14.21 -0.72 -1.89
CA GLN A 16 -12.95 -0.81 -1.15
C GLN A 16 -12.12 -2.06 -1.49
N ASN A 17 -12.24 -2.58 -2.71
CA ASN A 17 -11.52 -3.77 -3.17
C ASN A 17 -10.49 -3.45 -4.28
N CYS A 18 -10.44 -2.21 -4.73
CA CYS A 18 -9.46 -1.70 -5.69
C CYS A 18 -8.86 -0.39 -5.17
N VAL A 19 -7.54 -0.30 -5.17
CA VAL A 19 -6.79 0.88 -4.68
C VAL A 19 -5.80 1.33 -5.74
N GLY A 20 -5.78 2.63 -6.03
CA GLY A 20 -4.77 3.30 -6.84
C GLY A 20 -3.91 4.20 -5.96
N ILE A 21 -2.60 4.05 -6.02
CA ILE A 21 -1.65 4.81 -5.19
C ILE A 21 -0.49 5.36 -6.04
N MET A 22 0.01 6.54 -5.67
CA MET A 22 1.24 7.12 -6.23
C MET A 22 2.51 6.66 -5.49
N PRO A 23 2.52 6.49 -4.16
CA PRO A 23 3.65 5.89 -3.45
C PRO A 23 3.98 4.49 -3.98
N HIS A 24 5.26 4.12 -3.83
CA HIS A 24 5.80 2.81 -4.22
C HIS A 24 6.00 1.91 -2.99
N PRO A 25 4.95 1.28 -2.42
CA PRO A 25 5.10 0.41 -1.25
C PRO A 25 5.98 -0.80 -1.54
N GLU A 26 6.04 -1.27 -2.79
CA GLU A 26 6.92 -2.36 -3.22
C GLU A 26 8.40 -2.04 -2.98
N ARG A 27 8.81 -0.78 -3.13
CA ARG A 27 10.18 -0.32 -2.85
C ARG A 27 10.45 -0.10 -1.36
N ALA A 28 9.43 -0.19 -0.53
CA ALA A 28 9.50 -0.05 0.93
C ALA A 28 9.14 -1.34 1.66
N SER A 29 9.08 -2.48 0.96
CA SER A 29 8.72 -3.78 1.54
C SER A 29 9.89 -4.52 2.20
N GLU A 30 11.13 -4.14 1.89
CA GLU A 30 12.32 -4.73 2.51
C GLU A 30 13.27 -3.64 3.00
N ALA A 31 13.85 -3.85 4.18
CA ALA A 31 14.77 -2.89 4.79
C ALA A 31 16.04 -2.64 3.94
N ILE A 32 16.47 -3.62 3.13
CA ILE A 32 17.69 -3.51 2.32
C ILE A 32 17.53 -2.57 1.11
N ILE A 33 16.33 -2.47 0.53
CA ILE A 33 16.04 -1.61 -0.62
C ILE A 33 15.38 -0.28 -0.23
N SER A 34 14.89 -0.17 1.00
CA SER A 34 14.22 1.02 1.51
C SER A 34 15.22 2.09 1.98
N PRO A 35 15.10 3.35 1.52
CA PRO A 35 15.98 4.44 1.96
C PRO A 35 15.97 4.68 3.49
N LYS A 36 14.89 4.29 4.16
CA LYS A 36 14.70 4.45 5.60
C LYS A 36 15.09 3.22 6.42
N LYS A 37 15.60 2.16 5.78
CA LYS A 37 15.90 0.85 6.41
C LYS A 37 14.69 0.26 7.16
N THR A 38 13.50 0.43 6.59
CA THR A 38 12.22 -0.08 7.11
C THR A 38 11.55 -0.99 6.09
N ASP A 39 10.62 -1.82 6.53
CA ASP A 39 9.79 -2.73 5.72
C ASP A 39 8.30 -2.30 5.67
N HIS A 40 7.98 -1.07 6.07
CA HIS A 40 6.61 -0.61 6.25
C HIS A 40 5.69 -0.77 5.02
N GLY A 41 6.23 -0.75 3.80
CA GLY A 41 5.47 -0.97 2.57
C GLY A 41 4.86 -2.37 2.50
N ARG A 42 5.49 -3.35 3.16
CA ARG A 42 5.02 -4.74 3.21
C ARG A 42 3.62 -4.86 3.82
N LYS A 43 3.28 -4.02 4.79
CA LYS A 43 1.98 -4.03 5.49
C LYS A 43 0.79 -3.89 4.55
N ILE A 44 0.95 -3.20 3.42
CA ILE A 44 -0.09 -3.09 2.39
C ILE A 44 -0.38 -4.47 1.80
N PHE A 45 0.65 -5.21 1.40
CA PHE A 45 0.50 -6.54 0.83
C PHE A 45 0.03 -7.58 1.85
N ASP A 46 0.54 -7.54 3.07
CA ASP A 46 0.05 -8.41 4.15
C ASP A 46 -1.46 -8.19 4.39
N SER A 47 -1.94 -6.94 4.36
CA SER A 47 -3.36 -6.63 4.49
C SER A 47 -4.22 -7.20 3.35
N MET A 48 -3.71 -7.22 2.12
CA MET A 48 -4.39 -7.82 0.97
C MET A 48 -4.53 -9.34 1.13
N ILE A 49 -3.46 -9.99 1.61
CA ILE A 49 -3.48 -11.44 1.89
C ILE A 49 -4.54 -11.77 2.94
N GLU A 50 -4.57 -11.02 4.04
CA GLU A 50 -5.56 -11.24 5.11
C GLU A 50 -7.00 -10.99 4.61
N PHE A 51 -7.23 -9.95 3.82
CA PHE A 51 -8.52 -9.68 3.20
C PHE A 51 -9.01 -10.84 2.32
N ILE A 52 -8.11 -11.46 1.54
CA ILE A 52 -8.43 -12.60 0.68
C ILE A 52 -8.72 -13.85 1.53
N LYS A 53 -7.88 -14.15 2.54
CA LYS A 53 -8.08 -15.31 3.42
C LYS A 53 -9.45 -15.30 4.09
N GLN A 54 -9.91 -14.14 4.55
CA GLN A 54 -11.22 -13.98 5.19
C GLN A 54 -12.41 -14.22 4.24
N ARG A 55 -12.19 -14.19 2.93
CA ARG A 55 -13.23 -14.38 1.91
C ARG A 55 -13.25 -15.78 1.30
N VAL A 56 -12.17 -16.54 1.47
CA VAL A 56 -12.01 -17.90 0.94
C VAL A 56 -12.25 -18.97 2.03
N SER A 57 -12.24 -18.57 3.30
CA SER A 57 -12.63 -19.42 4.43
C SER A 57 -14.14 -19.42 4.62
#